data_AF-A0A7D5C1G9-F1
#
_entry.id   AF-A0A7D5C1G9-F1
#
_cell.length_a   1.000
_cell.length_b   1.000
_cell.length_c   1.000
_cell.angle_alpha   90.00
_cell.angle_beta   90.00
_cell.angle_gamma   90.00
#
_symmetry.space_group_name_H-M   'P 1'
#
loop_
_entity.id
_entity.type
_entity.pdbx_description
1 polymer ?
#
loop_
_entity_poly.entity_id
_entity_poly.type
_entity_poly.pdbx_seq_one_letter_code
_entity_poly.pdbx_strand_id
1 'polypeptide(L)' 'MATDRRRNAVEDKQELATTIGLYVLGEISLGKAAERTGVTRWEMEEILQEAGVELQLGPQSMDELEDEVDVALDLE' A
#
# COMPACT_ATOMS: atom_id res chain seq x y z
N MET A 1 18.23 7.84 24.59
CA MET A 1 18.19 6.56 23.83
C MET A 1 16.80 5.90 23.80
N ALA A 2 16.03 5.86 24.90
CA ALA A 2 14.69 5.22 24.88
C ALA A 2 13.59 6.03 24.16
N THR A 3 13.73 7.35 24.06
CA THR A 3 12.76 8.26 23.43
C THR A 3 12.82 8.26 21.90
N ASP A 4 14.01 8.16 21.30
CA ASP A 4 14.21 8.06 19.84
C ASP A 4 13.52 6.83 19.25
N ARG A 5 13.76 5.65 19.84
CA ARG A 5 13.18 4.39 19.35
C ARG A 5 11.64 4.40 19.37
N ARG A 6 11.03 5.05 20.36
CA ARG A 6 9.57 5.18 20.44
C ARG A 6 9.03 6.11 19.34
N ARG A 7 9.78 7.15 18.96
CA ARG A 7 9.38 8.10 17.93
C ARG A 7 9.39 7.45 16.54
N ASN A 8 10.48 6.74 16.21
CA ASN A 8 10.55 5.97 14.96
C ASN A 8 9.40 4.96 14.85
N ALA A 9 9.11 4.20 15.92
CA ALA A 9 8.01 3.25 15.89
C ALA A 9 6.60 3.86 15.72
N VAL A 10 6.42 5.16 16.00
CA VAL A 10 5.17 5.88 15.73
C VAL A 10 5.14 6.36 14.28
N GLU A 11 6.26 6.88 13.78
CA GLU A 11 6.43 7.28 12.38
C GLU A 11 6.25 6.08 11.44
N ASP A 12 6.88 4.95 11.73
CA ASP A 12 6.74 3.69 10.97
C ASP A 12 5.27 3.23 10.90
N LYS A 13 4.51 3.40 11.99
CA LYS A 13 3.08 3.04 12.03
C LYS A 13 2.22 4.01 11.21
N GLN A 14 2.54 5.30 11.22
CA GLN A 14 1.84 6.30 10.43
C GLN A 14 2.10 6.09 8.94
N GLU A 15 3.35 5.78 8.57
CA GLU A 15 3.73 5.45 7.20
C GLU A 15 3.01 4.19 6.72
N LEU A 16 2.97 3.13 7.54
CA LEU A 16 2.24 1.91 7.22
C LEU A 16 0.74 2.17 7.03
N ALA A 17 0.11 2.89 7.96
CA ALA A 17 -1.31 3.21 7.87
C ALA A 17 -1.65 4.06 6.63
N THR A 18 -0.78 5.03 6.30
CA THR A 18 -0.93 5.85 5.09
C THR A 18 -0.80 5.01 3.84
N THR A 19 0.19 4.10 3.80
CA THR A 19 0.40 3.21 2.66
C THR A 19 -0.78 2.28 2.43
N ILE A 20 -1.33 1.70 3.50
CA ILE A 20 -2.55 0.87 3.42
C ILE A 20 -3.73 1.71 2.91
N GLY A 21 -3.91 2.92 3.42
CA GLY A 21 -4.98 3.82 2.97
C GLY A 21 -4.90 4.14 1.47
N LEU A 22 -3.71 4.45 0.97
CA LEU A 22 -3.50 4.71 -0.45
C LEU A 22 -3.77 3.48 -1.32
N TYR A 23 -3.37 2.29 -0.87
CA TYR A 23 -3.68 1.04 -1.59
C TYR A 23 -5.19 0.81 -1.67
N VAL A 24 -5.91 0.96 -0.55
CA VAL A 24 -7.37 0.77 -0.49
C VAL A 24 -8.11 1.75 -1.39
N LEU A 25 -7.60 2.96 -1.54
CA LEU A 25 -8.16 3.98 -2.42
C LEU A 25 -7.82 3.76 -3.91
N GLY A 26 -6.97 2.80 -4.24
CA GLY A 26 -6.50 2.55 -5.61
C GLY A 26 -5.39 3.50 -6.07
N GLU A 27 -4.94 4.42 -5.22
CA GLU A 27 -3.93 5.45 -5.52
C GLU A 27 -2.53 4.85 -5.71
N ILE A 28 -2.29 3.65 -5.19
CA ILE A 28 -1.05 2.90 -5.40
C ILE A 28 -1.34 1.41 -5.57
N SER A 29 -0.54 0.74 -6.39
CA SER A 29 -0.58 -0.72 -6.52
C SER A 29 -0.01 -1.42 -5.29
N LEU A 30 -0.35 -2.71 -5.13
CA LEU A 30 0.23 -3.58 -4.09
C LEU A 30 1.77 -3.60 -4.14
N GLY A 31 2.35 -3.61 -5.34
CA GLY A 31 3.80 -3.56 -5.52
C GLY A 31 4.40 -2.25 -5.02
N LYS A 32 3.72 -1.12 -5.28
CA LYS A 32 4.15 0.20 -4.82
C LYS A 32 3.99 0.36 -3.30
N ALA A 33 2.94 -0.24 -2.73
CA ALA A 33 2.78 -0.31 -1.28
C ALA A 33 3.95 -1.08 -0.63
N ALA A 34 4.31 -2.24 -1.17
CA ALA A 34 5.44 -3.04 -0.67
C ALA A 34 6.78 -2.29 -0.78
N GLU A 35 7.01 -1.59 -1.89
CA GLU A 35 8.18 -0.72 -2.10
C GLU A 35 8.28 0.36 -1.02
N ARG A 36 7.18 1.06 -0.73
CA ARG A 36 7.14 2.16 0.26
C ARG A 36 7.50 1.70 1.67
N THR A 37 7.05 0.53 2.08
CA THR A 37 7.34 0.00 3.43
C THR A 37 8.58 -0.87 3.49
N GLY A 38 9.30 -1.05 2.39
CA GLY A 38 10.52 -1.86 2.33
C GLY A 38 10.31 -3.35 2.59
N VAL A 39 9.11 -3.87 2.32
CA VAL A 39 8.77 -5.29 2.46
C VAL A 39 8.61 -5.94 1.09
N THR A 40 8.63 -7.27 1.05
CA THR A 40 8.30 -7.99 -0.18
C THR A 40 6.82 -7.88 -0.51
N ARG A 41 6.47 -8.07 -1.79
CA ARG A 41 5.07 -8.10 -2.22
C ARG A 41 4.23 -9.11 -1.42
N TRP A 42 4.80 -10.27 -1.09
CA TRP A 42 4.14 -11.32 -0.30
C TRP A 42 3.89 -10.89 1.14
N GLU A 43 4.87 -10.26 1.80
CA GLU A 43 4.68 -9.71 3.15
C GLU A 43 3.62 -8.61 3.17
N MET A 44 3.55 -7.78 2.12
CA MET A 44 2.49 -6.78 2.02
C MET A 44 1.10 -7.41 1.87
N GLU A 45 0.97 -8.51 1.12
CA GLU A 45 -0.29 -9.27 1.04
C GLU A 45 -0.73 -9.77 2.43
N GLU A 46 0.20 -10.30 3.22
CA GLU A 46 -0.07 -10.76 4.59
C GLU A 46 -0.51 -9.59 5.48
N ILE A 47 0.17 -8.45 5.43
CA ILE A 47 -0.18 -7.25 6.20
C ILE A 47 -1.59 -6.76 5.87
N LEU A 48 -1.95 -6.71 4.60
CA LEU A 48 -3.29 -6.28 4.17
C LEU A 48 -4.37 -7.24 4.63
N GLN A 49 -4.13 -8.56 4.53
CA GLN A 49 -5.05 -9.57 5.03
C GLN A 49 -5.22 -9.49 6.55
N GLU A 50 -4.14 -9.29 7.31
CA GLU A 50 -4.18 -9.09 8.77
C GLU A 50 -4.95 -7.81 9.16
N ALA A 51 -4.88 -6.77 8.31
CA ALA A 51 -5.65 -5.55 8.45
C ALA A 51 -7.13 -5.69 8.03
N GLY A 52 -7.54 -6.86 7.51
CA GLY A 52 -8.90 -7.10 7.02
C GLY A 52 -9.21 -6.43 5.69
N VAL A 53 -8.18 -6.06 4.93
CA VAL A 53 -8.30 -5.49 3.58
C VAL A 53 -8.36 -6.63 2.57
N GLU A 54 -9.41 -6.63 1.75
CA GLU A 54 -9.51 -7.56 0.61
C GLU A 54 -8.48 -7.17 -0.48
N LEU A 55 -7.77 -8.18 -0.99
CA LEU A 55 -6.82 -7.97 -2.07
C LEU A 55 -7.55 -7.77 -3.40
N GLN A 56 -7.31 -6.65 -4.05
CA GLN A 56 -7.72 -6.44 -5.43
C GLN A 56 -6.74 -7.15 -6.36
N LEU A 57 -7.17 -8.28 -6.92
CA LEU A 57 -6.39 -9.11 -7.84
C LEU A 57 -6.69 -8.73 -9.29
N GLY A 58 -6.21 -7.54 -9.67
CA GLY A 58 -6.35 -6.99 -11.02
C GLY A 58 -7.77 -6.52 -11.35
N PRO A 59 -7.90 -5.80 -12.48
CA PRO A 59 -9.13 -5.11 -12.82
C PRO A 59 -10.18 -6.11 -13.31
N GLN A 60 -11.43 -5.87 -12.91
CA GLN A 60 -12.61 -6.64 -13.30
C GLN A 60 -13.31 -6.06 -14.54
N SER A 61 -12.88 -4.87 -14.99
CA SER A 61 -13.40 -4.20 -16.19
C SER A 61 -12.29 -3.49 -16.97
N MET A 62 -12.60 -3.03 -18.20
CA MET A 62 -11.67 -2.22 -18.98
C MET A 62 -11.49 -0.83 -18.38
N ASP A 63 -12.55 -0.25 -17.81
CA ASP A 63 -12.48 1.06 -17.16
C ASP A 63 -11.53 0.98 -15.94
N GLU A 64 -11.67 -0.06 -15.10
CA GLU A 64 -10.75 -0.29 -13.98
C GLU A 64 -9.30 -0.56 -14.45
N LEU A 65 -9.12 -1.19 -15.60
CA LEU A 65 -7.78 -1.40 -16.18
C LEU A 65 -7.16 -0.08 -16.63
N GLU A 66 -7.95 0.81 -17.23
CA GLU A 66 -7.49 2.15 -17.63
C GLU A 66 -7.08 2.96 -16.39
N ASP A 67 -7.91 2.96 -15.34
CA ASP A 67 -7.59 3.60 -14.06
C ASP A 67 -6.28 3.04 -13.44
N GLU A 68 -6.08 1.72 -13.43
CA GLU A 68 -4.84 1.10 -12.94
C GLU A 68 -3.60 1.52 -13.75
N VAL A 69 -3.75 1.68 -15.07
CA VAL A 69 -2.67 2.13 -15.96
C VAL A 69 -2.31 3.59 -15.69
N ASP A 70 -3.30 4.45 -15.51
CA ASP A 70 -3.10 5.87 -15.21
C ASP A 70 -2.36 6.04 -13.88
N VAL A 71 -2.77 5.32 -12.83
CA VAL A 71 -2.06 5.28 -11.54
C VAL A 71 -0.63 4.77 -11.69
N ALA A 72 -0.40 3.71 -12.47
CA ALA A 72 0.93 3.14 -12.66
C ALA A 72 1.88 4.05 -13.46
N LEU A 73 1.33 4.85 -14.37
CA LEU A 73 2.06 5.79 -15.22
C LEU A 73 2.11 7.21 -14.66
N ASP A 74 1.47 7.47 -13.52
CA ASP A 74 1.37 8.80 -12.90
C ASP A 74 0.71 9.83 -13.85
N LEU A 75 -0.38 9.41 -14.50
CA LEU A 75 -1.16 10.24 -15.43
C LEU A 75 -2.40 10.77 -14.69
N GLU A 76 -2.46 12.09 -14.47
CA GLU A 76 -3.64 12.81 -13.94
C GLU A 76 -4.40 13.56 -15.06
#